data_AF-A0AAW8QKP1-F1
#
_entry.id   AF-A0AAW8QKP1-F1
#
_cell.length_a   1.000
_cell.length_b   1.000
_cell.length_c   1.000
_cell.angle_alpha   90.00
_cell.angle_beta   90.00
_cell.angle_gamma   90.00
#
_symmetry.space_group_name_H-M   'P 1'
#
loop_
_entity.id
_entity.type
_entity.pdbx_description
1 polymer ?
#
loop_
_entity_poly.entity_id
_entity_poly.type
_entity_poly.pdbx_seq_one_letter_code
_entity_poly.pdbx_strand_id
1 'polypeptide(L)'
;MKTVDKAKLVIEALKHKSSVQDIKKQICNDNADWDRVSKKAYDLYLQEARQQRKVDEKTRHVIVTSLEDINGIIQLNYQLLEYALSLPSTATLKEVKNIQKLISDMPANEHKIIDAFASIVMNPRMRALQKKGRFQHFPPFKNFAHIIESAVISYYRGNFIGSYLTLIPVVEGVMLRWLGYFGTGKKPTFPDLKTFFSNSYQRQPCPSNVLFYDIFSKACDKLLTEHLFKDSRDGDAYSNFNRHLAAHLLSDSEFATRENCVRLFLTLDLMSELYLYETYCSDPRFYLSGEDISLEMKEYRKLLVQLHSLEKFLLHDKVAHKHDS
;
A
#
# COMPACT_ATOMS: atom_id res chain seq x y z
N MET A 1 18.79 1.24 33.11
CA MET A 1 17.40 0.81 32.88
C MET A 1 17.38 -0.27 31.81
N LYS A 2 16.66 -1.38 32.00
CA LYS A 2 16.64 -2.47 31.00
C LYS A 2 15.83 -2.03 29.76
N THR A 3 16.08 -2.65 28.61
CA THR A 3 15.39 -2.33 27.34
C THR A 3 13.86 -2.44 27.47
N VAL A 4 13.36 -3.42 28.21
CA VAL A 4 11.91 -3.61 28.45
C VAL A 4 11.30 -2.44 29.22
N ASP A 5 12.01 -1.91 30.22
CA ASP A 5 11.52 -0.79 31.02
C ASP A 5 11.50 0.50 30.18
N LYS A 6 12.57 0.74 29.39
CA LYS A 6 12.60 1.82 28.38
C LYS A 6 11.44 1.69 27.40
N ALA A 7 11.18 0.49 26.88
CA ALA A 7 10.11 0.24 25.93
C ALA A 7 8.72 0.56 26.50
N LYS A 8 8.45 0.20 27.77
CA LYS A 8 7.20 0.56 28.44
C LYS A 8 7.04 2.08 28.57
N LEU A 9 8.11 2.81 28.91
CA LEU A 9 8.08 4.27 28.97
C LEU A 9 7.81 4.90 27.59
N VAL A 10 8.37 4.33 26.52
CA VAL A 10 8.07 4.76 25.13
C VAL A 10 6.58 4.59 24.82
N ILE A 11 5.99 3.44 25.17
CA ILE A 11 4.55 3.18 24.94
C ILE A 11 3.69 4.20 25.68
N GLU A 12 3.95 4.42 26.96
CA GLU A 12 3.19 5.37 27.77
C GLU A 12 3.33 6.81 27.26
N ALA A 13 4.54 7.24 26.88
CA ALA A 13 4.77 8.58 26.33
C ALA A 13 4.03 8.79 24.98
N LEU A 14 3.97 7.76 24.12
CA LEU A 14 3.27 7.82 22.84
C LEU A 14 1.75 7.78 22.98
N LYS A 15 1.19 7.12 24.01
CA LYS A 15 -0.24 7.22 24.34
C LYS A 15 -0.66 8.68 24.60
N HIS A 16 0.26 9.50 25.12
CA HIS A 16 0.06 10.94 25.33
C HIS A 16 0.40 11.82 24.12
N LYS A 17 0.54 11.23 22.92
CA LYS A 17 0.85 11.93 21.65
C LYS A 17 2.16 12.73 21.67
N SER A 18 3.14 12.30 22.45
CA SER A 18 4.48 12.88 22.44
C SER A 18 5.21 12.59 21.11
N SER A 19 6.10 13.47 20.69
CA SER A 19 6.90 13.27 19.48
C SER A 19 7.92 12.14 19.66
N VAL A 20 8.01 11.23 18.69
CA VAL A 20 9.01 10.15 18.68
C VAL A 20 10.45 10.69 18.81
N GLN A 21 10.74 11.85 18.20
CA GLN A 21 12.07 12.45 18.29
C GLN A 21 12.41 12.92 19.71
N ASP A 22 11.42 13.44 20.45
CA ASP A 22 11.62 13.92 21.81
C ASP A 22 11.78 12.74 22.78
N ILE A 23 10.94 11.72 22.63
CA ILE A 23 11.04 10.47 23.39
C ILE A 23 12.40 9.81 23.17
N LYS A 24 12.86 9.74 21.92
CA LYS A 24 14.16 9.18 21.57
C LYS A 24 15.30 9.91 22.29
N LYS A 25 15.29 11.24 22.31
CA LYS A 25 16.29 12.07 23.01
C LYS A 25 16.25 11.92 24.53
N GLN A 26 15.08 11.70 25.10
CA GLN A 26 14.88 11.60 26.55
C GLN A 26 15.21 10.21 27.11
N ILE A 27 14.88 9.14 26.39
CA ILE A 27 14.92 7.77 26.91
C ILE A 27 16.14 6.98 26.42
N CYS A 28 16.62 7.26 25.22
CA CYS A 28 17.64 6.47 24.54
C CYS A 28 18.97 7.21 24.49
N ASN A 29 20.07 6.46 24.63
CA ASN A 29 21.41 7.04 24.66
C ASN A 29 21.92 7.38 23.26
N ASP A 30 21.56 6.55 22.27
CA ASP A 30 22.02 6.65 20.88
C ASP A 30 21.02 5.96 19.92
N ASN A 31 21.37 5.93 18.63
CA ASN A 31 20.54 5.32 17.58
C ASN A 31 20.44 3.80 17.70
N ALA A 32 21.48 3.11 18.15
CA ALA A 32 21.45 1.65 18.31
C ALA A 32 20.59 1.24 19.52
N ASP A 33 20.59 2.06 20.56
CA ASP A 33 19.70 1.91 21.70
C ASP A 33 18.24 2.17 21.29
N TRP A 34 17.98 3.21 20.50
CA TRP A 34 16.66 3.46 19.93
C TRP A 34 16.15 2.28 19.10
N ASP A 35 16.98 1.70 18.22
CA ASP A 35 16.58 0.56 17.40
C ASP A 35 16.10 -0.62 18.27
N ARG A 36 16.87 -1.01 19.29
CA ARG A 36 16.48 -2.09 20.21
C ARG A 36 15.22 -1.75 21.02
N VAL A 37 15.15 -0.52 21.55
CA VAL A 37 14.04 -0.09 22.43
C VAL A 37 12.74 0.05 21.64
N SER A 38 12.79 0.69 20.47
CA SER A 38 11.61 0.90 19.61
C SER A 38 11.05 -0.41 19.07
N LYS A 39 11.91 -1.34 18.66
CA LYS A 39 11.49 -2.71 18.30
C LYS A 39 10.78 -3.41 19.46
N LYS A 40 11.37 -3.34 20.66
CA LYS A 40 10.77 -3.96 21.84
C LYS A 40 9.45 -3.30 22.24
N ALA A 41 9.33 -1.98 22.10
CA ALA A 41 8.09 -1.25 22.33
C ALA A 41 6.99 -1.68 21.35
N TYR A 42 7.33 -1.79 20.06
CA TYR A 42 6.41 -2.28 19.04
C TYR A 42 5.89 -3.69 19.35
N ASP A 43 6.79 -4.63 19.68
CA ASP A 43 6.40 -6.01 20.00
C ASP A 43 5.45 -6.06 21.22
N LEU A 44 5.75 -5.30 22.27
CA LEU A 44 4.91 -5.22 23.47
C LEU A 44 3.55 -4.58 23.17
N TYR A 45 3.53 -3.50 22.40
CA TYR A 45 2.30 -2.80 22.02
C TYR A 45 1.40 -3.66 21.13
N LEU A 46 1.97 -4.40 20.17
CA LEU A 46 1.24 -5.37 19.36
C LEU A 46 0.64 -6.49 20.21
N GLN A 47 1.39 -6.99 21.21
CA GLN A 47 0.87 -7.98 22.16
C GLN A 47 -0.27 -7.42 23.01
N GLU A 48 -0.15 -6.20 23.54
CA GLU A 48 -1.19 -5.50 24.29
C GLU A 48 -2.47 -5.38 23.44
N ALA A 49 -2.35 -4.93 22.18
CA ALA A 49 -3.48 -4.81 21.27
C ALA A 49 -4.16 -6.16 20.97
N ARG A 50 -3.42 -7.26 20.86
CA ARG A 50 -3.99 -8.61 20.69
C ARG A 50 -4.76 -9.05 21.94
N GLN A 51 -4.28 -8.74 23.14
CA GLN A 51 -5.02 -9.08 24.36
C GLN A 51 -6.26 -8.21 24.51
N GLN A 52 -6.16 -6.91 24.22
CA GLN A 52 -7.31 -6.01 24.23
C GLN A 52 -8.37 -6.47 23.24
N ARG A 53 -7.99 -6.94 22.05
CA ARG A 53 -8.95 -7.46 21.07
C ARG A 53 -9.77 -8.64 21.59
N LYS A 54 -9.20 -9.55 22.39
CA LYS A 54 -9.93 -10.65 23.03
C LYS A 54 -10.99 -10.16 24.03
N VAL A 55 -10.73 -9.03 24.67
CA VAL A 55 -11.69 -8.38 25.57
C VAL A 55 -12.78 -7.72 24.75
N ASP A 56 -12.41 -6.97 23.71
CA ASP A 56 -13.35 -6.25 22.84
C ASP A 56 -14.35 -7.19 22.16
N GLU A 57 -13.90 -8.35 21.69
CA GLU A 57 -14.75 -9.40 21.08
C GLU A 57 -15.85 -9.92 22.00
N LYS A 58 -15.61 -9.89 23.32
CA LYS A 58 -16.59 -10.34 24.33
C LYS A 58 -17.43 -9.18 24.87
N THR A 59 -17.06 -7.95 24.54
CA THR A 59 -17.69 -6.76 25.07
C THR A 59 -18.99 -6.49 24.33
N ARG A 60 -20.10 -6.40 25.08
CA ARG A 60 -21.41 -6.11 24.50
C ARG A 60 -21.40 -4.75 23.82
N HIS A 61 -22.05 -4.65 22.65
CA HIS A 61 -22.16 -3.42 21.85
C HIS A 61 -20.85 -2.88 21.25
N VAL A 62 -19.76 -3.66 21.28
CA VAL A 62 -18.52 -3.34 20.57
C VAL A 62 -18.45 -4.18 19.30
N ILE A 63 -18.28 -3.51 18.15
CA ILE A 63 -18.07 -4.18 16.86
C ILE A 63 -16.59 -4.08 16.51
N VAL A 64 -15.95 -5.24 16.41
CA VAL A 64 -14.53 -5.38 16.06
C VAL A 64 -14.33 -6.56 15.12
N THR A 65 -13.32 -6.47 14.26
CA THR A 65 -12.84 -7.65 13.53
C THR A 65 -12.23 -8.64 14.53
N SER A 66 -12.67 -9.90 14.46
CA SER A 66 -12.20 -10.95 15.36
C SER A 66 -10.73 -11.32 15.09
N LEU A 67 -10.03 -11.86 16.09
CA LEU A 67 -8.69 -12.40 15.96
C LEU A 67 -8.64 -13.57 14.96
N GLU A 68 -9.72 -14.35 14.86
CA GLU A 68 -9.86 -15.40 13.86
C GLU A 68 -9.85 -14.81 12.45
N ASP A 69 -10.66 -13.79 12.19
CA ASP A 69 -10.69 -13.09 10.90
C ASP A 69 -9.36 -12.41 10.59
N ILE A 70 -8.73 -11.76 11.58
CA ILE A 70 -7.40 -11.13 11.45
C ILE A 70 -6.35 -12.18 11.06
N ASN A 71 -6.34 -13.35 11.70
CA ASN A 71 -5.45 -14.44 11.33
C ASN A 71 -5.75 -14.96 9.92
N GLY A 72 -7.02 -15.07 9.54
CA GLY A 72 -7.42 -15.42 8.17
C GLY A 72 -6.92 -14.41 7.13
N ILE A 73 -6.94 -13.11 7.45
CA ILE A 73 -6.39 -12.03 6.61
C ILE A 73 -4.86 -12.13 6.52
N ILE A 74 -4.17 -12.45 7.62
CA ILE A 74 -2.71 -12.66 7.63
C ILE A 74 -2.34 -13.80 6.68
N GLN A 75 -2.99 -14.97 6.83
CA GLN A 75 -2.70 -16.13 5.99
C GLN A 75 -3.00 -15.85 4.51
N LEU A 76 -4.13 -15.20 4.23
CA LEU A 76 -4.47 -14.84 2.86
C LEU A 76 -3.43 -13.88 2.25
N ASN A 77 -2.98 -12.87 2.99
CA ASN A 77 -1.94 -11.97 2.50
C ASN A 77 -0.63 -12.69 2.23
N TYR A 78 -0.22 -13.65 3.06
CA TYR A 78 1.00 -14.44 2.78
C TYR A 78 0.93 -15.18 1.44
N GLN A 79 -0.23 -15.77 1.13
CA GLN A 79 -0.46 -16.43 -0.16
C GLN A 79 -0.49 -15.43 -1.32
N LEU A 80 -1.17 -14.29 -1.17
CA LEU A 80 -1.23 -13.26 -2.22
C LEU A 80 0.15 -12.69 -2.56
N LEU A 81 1.04 -12.58 -1.58
CA LEU A 81 2.37 -12.01 -1.76
C LEU A 81 3.26 -12.84 -2.68
N GLU A 82 3.02 -14.14 -2.83
CA GLU A 82 3.70 -15.00 -3.81
C GLU A 82 3.46 -14.52 -5.26
N TYR A 83 2.32 -13.86 -5.49
CA TYR A 83 1.86 -13.36 -6.79
C TYR A 83 1.98 -11.84 -6.94
N ALA A 84 2.83 -11.22 -6.11
CA ALA A 84 2.99 -9.77 -6.01
C ALA A 84 1.66 -9.02 -5.74
N LEU A 85 0.79 -9.61 -4.91
CA LEU A 85 -0.50 -9.05 -4.53
C LEU A 85 -0.63 -8.90 -3.01
N SER A 86 -1.57 -8.07 -2.59
CA SER A 86 -1.96 -7.87 -1.19
C SER A 86 -3.43 -7.47 -1.13
N LEU A 87 -4.10 -7.72 -0.02
CA LEU A 87 -5.46 -7.22 0.18
C LEU A 87 -5.47 -5.68 0.22
N PRO A 88 -6.41 -5.02 -0.49
CA PRO A 88 -6.65 -3.60 -0.30
C PRO A 88 -6.99 -3.28 1.16
N SER A 89 -6.48 -2.16 1.70
CA SER A 89 -6.78 -1.75 3.09
C SER A 89 -8.26 -1.45 3.36
N THR A 90 -9.04 -1.29 2.29
CA THR A 90 -10.48 -0.99 2.32
C THR A 90 -11.35 -2.20 1.98
N ALA A 91 -10.76 -3.39 1.84
CA ALA A 91 -11.50 -4.61 1.55
C ALA A 91 -12.43 -4.99 2.71
N THR A 92 -13.67 -5.30 2.37
CA THR A 92 -14.70 -5.82 3.28
C THR A 92 -14.50 -7.30 3.56
N LEU A 93 -15.07 -7.81 4.66
CA LEU A 93 -15.04 -9.25 4.96
C LEU A 93 -15.66 -10.11 3.85
N LYS A 94 -16.65 -9.58 3.12
CA LYS A 94 -17.23 -10.27 1.96
C LYS A 94 -16.20 -10.44 0.84
N GLU A 95 -15.46 -9.37 0.54
CA GLU A 95 -14.40 -9.41 -0.46
C GLU A 95 -13.27 -10.34 -0.01
N VAL A 96 -12.83 -10.28 1.26
CA VAL A 96 -11.83 -11.22 1.82
C VAL A 96 -12.26 -12.67 1.61
N LYS A 97 -13.50 -13.03 1.98
CA LYS A 97 -14.03 -14.39 1.79
C LYS A 97 -14.11 -14.81 0.32
N ASN A 98 -14.39 -13.88 -0.59
CA ASN A 98 -14.39 -14.17 -2.02
C ASN A 98 -12.96 -14.44 -2.53
N ILE A 99 -11.98 -13.63 -2.12
CA ILE A 99 -10.58 -13.84 -2.51
C ILE A 99 -10.02 -15.15 -1.92
N GLN A 100 -10.37 -15.50 -0.68
CA GLN A 100 -10.01 -16.80 -0.09
C GLN A 100 -10.48 -18.00 -0.92
N LYS A 101 -11.61 -17.89 -1.62
CA LYS A 101 -12.09 -18.95 -2.54
C LYS A 101 -11.35 -18.98 -3.86
N LEU A 102 -10.92 -17.81 -4.36
CA LEU A 102 -10.22 -17.72 -5.63
C LEU A 102 -8.76 -18.18 -5.51
N ILE A 103 -8.13 -17.92 -4.36
CA ILE A 103 -6.70 -18.17 -4.18
C ILE A 103 -6.32 -19.65 -4.11
N SER A 104 -7.27 -20.54 -3.80
CA SER A 104 -7.03 -21.99 -3.75
C SER A 104 -6.69 -22.60 -5.12
N ASP A 105 -6.96 -21.87 -6.20
CA ASP A 105 -6.74 -22.29 -7.58
C ASP A 105 -5.92 -21.22 -8.34
N MET A 106 -4.81 -20.83 -7.73
CA MET A 106 -3.77 -20.02 -8.36
C MET A 106 -2.79 -20.89 -9.16
N PRO A 107 -2.23 -20.41 -10.29
CA PRO A 107 -2.37 -19.06 -10.85
C PRO A 107 -3.63 -18.87 -11.74
N ALA A 108 -4.45 -19.90 -11.97
CA ALA A 108 -5.56 -19.85 -12.92
C ALA A 108 -6.55 -18.71 -12.64
N ASN A 109 -6.79 -18.38 -11.37
CA ASN A 109 -7.69 -17.31 -10.96
C ASN A 109 -7.04 -15.94 -10.72
N GLU A 110 -5.76 -15.75 -11.07
CA GLU A 110 -5.06 -14.47 -10.84
C GLU A 110 -5.82 -13.29 -11.44
N HIS A 111 -6.23 -13.39 -12.71
CA HIS A 111 -6.97 -12.34 -13.41
C HIS A 111 -8.26 -11.95 -12.67
N LYS A 112 -8.99 -12.91 -12.09
CA LYS A 112 -10.22 -12.64 -11.32
C LYS A 112 -9.92 -11.91 -10.01
N ILE A 113 -8.83 -12.27 -9.33
CA ILE A 113 -8.39 -11.58 -8.11
C ILE A 113 -7.97 -10.14 -8.45
N ILE A 114 -7.22 -9.96 -9.53
CA ILE A 114 -6.80 -8.63 -9.98
C ILE A 114 -7.99 -7.79 -10.39
N ASP A 115 -8.98 -8.35 -11.09
CA ASP A 115 -10.21 -7.63 -11.43
C ASP A 115 -11.01 -7.23 -10.21
N ALA A 116 -11.11 -8.12 -9.21
CA ALA A 116 -11.73 -7.78 -7.93
C ALA A 116 -10.99 -6.62 -7.25
N PHE A 117 -9.66 -6.65 -7.20
CA PHE A 117 -8.86 -5.55 -6.65
C PHE A 117 -8.98 -4.28 -7.46
N ALA A 118 -8.94 -4.35 -8.79
CA ALA A 118 -9.12 -3.21 -9.69
C ALA A 118 -10.48 -2.54 -9.47
N SER A 119 -11.53 -3.32 -9.22
CA SER A 119 -12.87 -2.77 -8.92
C SER A 119 -12.93 -1.95 -7.63
N ILE A 120 -12.00 -2.19 -6.70
CA ILE A 120 -11.84 -1.47 -5.44
C ILE A 120 -10.87 -0.30 -5.65
N VAL A 121 -9.62 -0.60 -6.02
CA VAL A 121 -8.54 0.40 -6.06
C VAL A 121 -8.75 1.36 -7.22
N MET A 122 -9.08 0.88 -8.42
CA MET A 122 -9.33 1.71 -9.61
C MET A 122 -10.79 2.12 -9.77
N ASN A 123 -11.57 2.09 -8.69
CA ASN A 123 -12.87 2.73 -8.69
C ASN A 123 -12.71 4.26 -8.85
N PRO A 124 -13.46 4.94 -9.74
CA PRO A 124 -13.38 6.39 -9.90
C PRO A 124 -13.59 7.17 -8.60
N ARG A 125 -14.52 6.73 -7.74
CA ARG A 125 -14.76 7.35 -6.43
C ARG A 125 -13.56 7.14 -5.52
N MET A 126 -13.01 5.93 -5.48
CA MET A 126 -11.84 5.63 -4.64
C MET A 126 -10.62 6.44 -5.08
N ARG A 127 -10.30 6.52 -6.38
CA ARG A 127 -9.19 7.34 -6.88
C ARG A 127 -9.37 8.83 -6.53
N ALA A 128 -10.58 9.36 -6.66
CA ALA A 128 -10.87 10.75 -6.30
C ALA A 128 -10.70 11.00 -4.78
N LEU A 129 -11.20 10.10 -3.95
CA LEU A 129 -11.02 10.13 -2.50
C LEU A 129 -9.55 10.01 -2.10
N GLN A 130 -8.77 9.13 -2.74
CA GLN A 130 -7.34 8.97 -2.47
C GLN A 130 -6.57 10.23 -2.85
N LYS A 131 -6.81 10.78 -4.04
CA LYS A 131 -6.19 12.03 -4.50
C LYS A 131 -6.48 13.17 -3.52
N LYS A 132 -7.77 13.44 -3.30
CA LYS A 132 -8.22 14.58 -2.50
C LYS A 132 -7.90 14.39 -1.03
N GLY A 133 -8.18 13.23 -0.45
CA GLY A 133 -8.11 13.03 1.00
C GLY A 133 -6.75 12.54 1.51
N ARG A 134 -5.93 11.87 0.70
CA ARG A 134 -4.63 11.36 1.15
C ARG A 134 -3.46 11.97 0.40
N PHE A 135 -3.40 11.80 -0.92
CA PHE A 135 -2.22 12.20 -1.68
C PHE A 135 -1.96 13.71 -1.63
N GLN A 136 -2.99 14.55 -1.65
CA GLN A 136 -2.83 16.01 -1.53
C GLN A 136 -2.60 16.50 -0.09
N HIS A 137 -2.91 15.68 0.91
CA HIS A 137 -2.83 16.05 2.33
C HIS A 137 -1.55 15.54 3.00
N PHE A 138 -1.15 14.31 2.71
CA PHE A 138 -0.04 13.65 3.38
C PHE A 138 1.31 14.20 2.86
N PRO A 139 2.16 14.77 3.74
CA PRO A 139 3.41 15.41 3.33
C PRO A 139 4.30 14.57 2.40
N PRO A 140 4.49 13.24 2.60
CA PRO A 140 5.31 12.44 1.68
C PRO A 140 4.73 12.30 0.28
N PHE A 141 3.41 12.43 0.13
CA PHE A 141 2.69 12.21 -1.12
C PHE A 141 2.37 13.50 -1.86
N LYS A 142 2.19 14.62 -1.15
CA LYS A 142 1.69 15.89 -1.69
C LYS A 142 2.44 16.36 -2.95
N ASN A 143 3.76 16.24 -2.93
CA ASN A 143 4.59 16.66 -4.06
C ASN A 143 4.46 15.75 -5.29
N PHE A 144 3.97 14.52 -5.11
CA PHE A 144 3.73 13.56 -6.18
C PHE A 144 2.26 13.47 -6.58
N ALA A 145 1.34 14.16 -5.90
CA ALA A 145 -0.11 14.03 -6.14
C ALA A 145 -0.50 14.29 -7.61
N HIS A 146 0.15 15.25 -8.27
CA HIS A 146 -0.07 15.55 -9.69
C HIS A 146 0.54 14.48 -10.63
N ILE A 147 1.63 13.84 -10.22
CA ILE A 147 2.27 12.75 -10.97
C ILE A 147 1.42 11.47 -10.85
N ILE A 148 0.94 11.17 -9.65
CA ILE A 148 -0.01 10.07 -9.40
C ILE A 148 -1.28 10.29 -10.23
N GLU A 149 -1.80 11.52 -10.29
CA GLU A 149 -2.96 11.84 -11.11
C GLU A 149 -2.71 11.58 -12.61
N SER A 150 -1.55 11.96 -13.13
CA SER A 150 -1.16 11.66 -14.51
C SER A 150 -1.11 10.16 -14.79
N ALA A 151 -0.64 9.36 -13.83
CA ALA A 151 -0.67 7.91 -13.93
C ALA A 151 -2.09 7.33 -13.91
N VAL A 152 -3.00 7.89 -13.09
CA VAL A 152 -4.42 7.51 -13.04
C VAL A 152 -5.10 7.79 -14.37
N ILE A 153 -4.88 8.98 -14.94
CA ILE A 153 -5.41 9.35 -16.27
C ILE A 153 -4.86 8.42 -17.35
N SER A 154 -3.56 8.11 -17.30
CA SER A 154 -2.93 7.18 -18.26
C SER A 154 -3.54 5.79 -18.17
N TYR A 155 -3.77 5.28 -16.96
CA TYR A 155 -4.46 4.01 -16.74
C TYR A 155 -5.86 3.99 -17.34
N TYR A 156 -6.70 5.00 -17.06
CA TYR A 156 -8.06 5.05 -17.59
C TYR A 156 -8.12 5.26 -19.12
N ARG A 157 -7.01 5.67 -19.75
CA ARG A 157 -6.87 5.75 -21.21
C ARG A 157 -6.33 4.47 -21.84
N GLY A 158 -6.04 3.43 -21.04
CA GLY A 158 -5.39 2.21 -21.50
C GLY A 158 -3.88 2.36 -21.78
N ASN A 159 -3.28 3.52 -21.45
CA ASN A 159 -1.84 3.71 -21.54
C ASN A 159 -1.13 3.17 -20.29
N PHE A 160 -1.07 1.85 -20.18
CA PHE A 160 -0.46 1.16 -19.04
C PHE A 160 1.05 1.36 -18.95
N ILE A 161 1.75 1.48 -20.09
CA ILE A 161 3.18 1.85 -20.14
C ILE A 161 3.41 3.18 -19.45
N GLY A 162 2.68 4.22 -19.87
CA GLY A 162 2.78 5.55 -19.28
C GLY A 162 2.42 5.54 -17.79
N SER A 163 1.38 4.82 -17.41
CA SER A 163 0.96 4.69 -16.01
C SER A 163 2.05 4.03 -15.15
N TYR A 164 2.55 2.86 -15.56
CA TYR A 164 3.53 2.08 -14.82
C TYR A 164 4.86 2.82 -14.66
N LEU A 165 5.42 3.35 -15.75
CA LEU A 165 6.69 4.09 -15.72
C LEU A 165 6.60 5.40 -14.92
N THR A 166 5.41 5.99 -14.84
CA THR A 166 5.16 7.16 -13.99
C THR A 166 5.14 6.80 -12.50
N LEU A 167 4.59 5.63 -12.14
CA LEU A 167 4.39 5.25 -10.73
C LEU A 167 5.64 4.67 -10.05
N ILE A 168 6.51 3.96 -10.77
CA ILE A 168 7.76 3.43 -10.18
C ILE A 168 8.56 4.50 -9.42
N PRO A 169 8.95 5.64 -10.04
CA PRO A 169 9.72 6.66 -9.34
C PRO A 169 8.91 7.35 -8.23
N VAL A 170 7.57 7.34 -8.30
CA VAL A 170 6.71 7.87 -7.23
C VAL A 170 6.82 7.03 -5.97
N VAL A 171 6.82 5.69 -6.06
CA VAL A 171 6.97 4.82 -4.88
C VAL A 171 8.28 5.12 -4.14
N GLU A 172 9.40 5.17 -4.87
CA GLU A 172 10.69 5.56 -4.30
C GLU A 172 10.68 6.99 -3.74
N GLY A 173 10.13 7.93 -4.52
CA GLY A 173 10.03 9.34 -4.13
C GLY A 173 9.25 9.55 -2.83
N VAL A 174 8.13 8.85 -2.66
CA VAL A 174 7.30 8.90 -1.44
C VAL A 174 8.10 8.39 -0.23
N MET A 175 8.80 7.24 -0.35
CA MET A 175 9.64 6.73 0.74
C MET A 175 10.77 7.70 1.10
N LEU A 176 11.43 8.31 0.11
CA LEU A 176 12.47 9.31 0.34
C LEU A 176 11.93 10.53 1.09
N ARG A 177 10.75 11.05 0.70
CA ARG A 177 10.11 12.17 1.41
C ARG A 177 9.68 11.78 2.82
N TRP A 178 9.21 10.56 3.01
CA TRP A 178 8.84 10.03 4.33
C TRP A 178 10.07 9.90 5.25
N LEU A 179 11.23 9.56 4.70
CA LEU A 179 12.53 9.61 5.41
C LEU A 179 13.09 11.04 5.61
N GLY A 180 12.37 12.07 5.17
CA GLY A 180 12.76 13.47 5.32
C GLY A 180 13.80 13.95 4.29
N TYR A 181 14.05 13.20 3.22
CA TYR A 181 14.94 13.66 2.15
C TYR A 181 14.19 14.53 1.13
N PHE A 182 14.58 15.80 1.02
CA PHE A 182 13.95 16.79 0.12
C PHE A 182 14.82 17.17 -1.08
N GLY A 183 15.88 16.40 -1.38
CA GLY A 183 16.87 16.71 -2.42
C GLY A 183 18.17 17.31 -1.87
N THR A 184 18.17 17.71 -0.60
CA THR A 184 19.34 18.23 0.13
C THR A 184 19.73 17.29 1.27
N GLY A 185 21.01 17.32 1.67
CA GLY A 185 21.55 16.46 2.72
C GLY A 185 21.89 15.04 2.25
N LYS A 186 22.11 14.14 3.22
CA LYS A 186 22.47 12.74 2.94
C LYS A 186 21.26 11.99 2.37
N LYS A 187 21.31 11.65 1.08
CA LYS A 187 20.30 10.82 0.43
C LYS A 187 20.27 9.43 1.09
N PRO A 188 19.09 8.92 1.50
CA PRO A 188 18.92 7.52 1.89
C PRO A 188 19.45 6.59 0.80
N THR A 189 20.16 5.56 1.23
CA THR A 189 20.73 4.53 0.34
C THR A 189 19.65 3.56 -0.10
N PHE A 190 19.92 2.79 -1.15
CA PHE A 190 18.98 1.76 -1.59
C PHE A 190 18.68 0.69 -0.51
N PRO A 191 19.66 0.23 0.29
CA PRO A 191 19.39 -0.59 1.48
C PRO A 191 18.41 0.04 2.48
N ASP A 192 18.46 1.36 2.68
CA ASP A 192 17.50 2.08 3.55
C ASP A 192 16.07 1.97 2.99
N LEU A 193 15.91 1.99 1.67
CA LEU A 193 14.61 1.81 1.00
C LEU A 193 14.12 0.36 1.08
N LYS A 194 15.01 -0.64 0.91
CA LYS A 194 14.63 -2.06 1.02
C LYS A 194 14.17 -2.42 2.43
N THR A 195 14.73 -1.79 3.46
CA THR A 195 14.39 -2.04 4.87
C THR A 195 13.37 -1.06 5.44
N PHE A 196 12.75 -0.23 4.58
CA PHE A 196 11.87 0.86 5.01
C PHE A 196 10.69 0.38 5.85
N PHE A 197 9.99 -0.68 5.41
CA PHE A 197 8.83 -1.21 6.13
C PHE A 197 9.20 -2.16 7.26
N SER A 198 10.21 -3.01 7.09
CA SER A 198 10.74 -3.85 8.17
C SER A 198 11.30 -3.06 9.36
N ASN A 199 11.82 -1.85 9.13
CA ASN A 199 12.29 -0.94 10.20
C ASN A 199 11.25 0.10 10.63
N SER A 200 9.97 -0.08 10.29
CA SER A 200 8.96 0.94 10.53
C SER A 200 8.74 1.28 12.02
N TYR A 201 9.02 0.31 12.90
CA TYR A 201 9.03 0.50 14.35
C TYR A 201 9.96 1.63 14.81
N GLN A 202 11.02 1.94 14.06
CA GLN A 202 11.93 3.05 14.40
C GLN A 202 11.29 4.41 14.13
N ARG A 203 10.35 4.50 13.18
CA ARG A 203 9.61 5.74 12.87
C ARG A 203 8.45 5.94 13.82
N GLN A 204 7.68 4.88 14.05
CA GLN A 204 6.53 4.89 14.95
C GLN A 204 6.38 3.51 15.60
N PRO A 205 6.83 3.31 16.85
CA PRO A 205 6.71 2.02 17.52
C PRO A 205 5.29 1.73 18.05
N CYS A 206 4.39 2.72 18.14
CA CYS A 206 3.04 2.52 18.67
C CYS A 206 1.93 2.94 17.68
N PRO A 207 1.99 2.55 16.39
CA PRO A 207 1.10 3.10 15.36
C PRO A 207 -0.38 2.82 15.69
N SER A 208 -1.28 3.70 15.24
CA SER A 208 -2.70 3.42 15.39
C SER A 208 -3.10 2.16 14.61
N ASN A 209 -4.11 1.45 15.11
CA ASN A 209 -4.55 0.17 14.56
C ASN A 209 -3.40 -0.84 14.29
N VAL A 210 -2.51 -1.01 15.28
CA VAL A 210 -1.26 -1.79 15.17
C VAL A 210 -1.45 -3.21 14.60
N LEU A 211 -2.62 -3.83 14.82
CA LEU A 211 -2.95 -5.16 14.28
C LEU A 211 -2.96 -5.18 12.75
N PHE A 212 -3.57 -4.18 12.11
CA PHE A 212 -3.59 -4.07 10.65
C PHE A 212 -2.33 -3.40 10.09
N TYR A 213 -1.73 -2.49 10.86
CA TYR A 213 -0.42 -1.94 10.53
C TYR A 213 0.64 -3.05 10.36
N ASP A 214 0.69 -4.03 11.27
CA ASP A 214 1.60 -5.18 11.18
C ASP A 214 1.41 -5.95 9.86
N ILE A 215 0.15 -6.21 9.49
CA ILE A 215 -0.21 -6.93 8.26
C ILE A 215 0.28 -6.18 7.03
N PHE A 216 -0.13 -4.91 6.90
CA PHE A 216 0.15 -4.13 5.70
C PHE A 216 1.61 -3.70 5.60
N SER A 217 2.29 -3.48 6.74
CA SER A 217 3.73 -3.18 6.74
C SER A 217 4.52 -4.37 6.21
N LYS A 218 4.22 -5.60 6.68
CA LYS A 218 4.83 -6.84 6.16
C LYS A 218 4.51 -7.07 4.68
N ALA A 219 3.28 -6.79 4.27
CA ALA A 219 2.90 -6.90 2.86
C ALA A 219 3.70 -5.92 1.98
N CYS A 220 3.79 -4.64 2.37
CA CYS A 220 4.60 -3.66 1.66
C CYS A 220 6.09 -4.02 1.65
N ASP A 221 6.64 -4.51 2.77
CA ASP A 221 8.03 -4.96 2.87
C ASP A 221 8.32 -6.07 1.86
N LYS A 222 7.48 -7.11 1.78
CA LYS A 222 7.61 -8.20 0.81
C LYS A 222 7.38 -7.76 -0.64
N LEU A 223 6.34 -6.96 -0.90
CA LEU A 223 6.08 -6.41 -2.25
C LEU A 223 7.28 -5.62 -2.78
N LEU A 224 7.94 -4.85 -1.92
CA LEU A 224 9.16 -4.15 -2.30
C LEU A 224 10.33 -5.11 -2.44
N THR A 225 10.67 -5.86 -1.40
CA THR A 225 11.94 -6.62 -1.34
C THR A 225 11.98 -7.85 -2.23
N GLU A 226 10.85 -8.55 -2.39
CA GLU A 226 10.73 -9.79 -3.14
C GLU A 226 10.23 -9.58 -4.58
N HIS A 227 9.73 -8.39 -4.93
CA HIS A 227 9.26 -8.09 -6.28
C HIS A 227 9.81 -6.78 -6.84
N LEU A 228 9.30 -5.62 -6.41
CA LEU A 228 9.57 -4.34 -7.07
C LEU A 228 11.06 -3.95 -7.07
N PHE A 229 11.75 -4.23 -5.96
CA PHE A 229 13.16 -3.93 -5.69
C PHE A 229 14.02 -5.20 -5.58
N LYS A 230 13.52 -6.34 -6.06
CA LYS A 230 14.28 -7.59 -6.14
C LYS A 230 15.55 -7.37 -6.96
N ASP A 231 16.67 -7.88 -6.46
CA ASP A 231 17.95 -7.86 -7.18
C ASP A 231 17.84 -8.83 -8.36
N SER A 232 18.31 -8.43 -9.54
CA SER A 232 18.24 -9.29 -10.73
C SER A 232 19.04 -10.59 -10.59
N ARG A 233 19.98 -10.64 -9.63
CA ARG A 233 20.76 -11.83 -9.30
C ARG A 233 19.99 -12.85 -8.46
N ASP A 234 18.89 -12.44 -7.82
CA ASP A 234 18.09 -13.27 -6.91
C ASP A 234 16.91 -13.96 -7.64
N GLY A 235 16.93 -13.93 -8.98
CA GLY A 235 15.89 -14.48 -9.86
C GLY A 235 14.81 -13.47 -10.24
N ASP A 236 13.82 -13.93 -11.00
CA ASP A 236 12.79 -13.06 -11.58
C ASP A 236 11.69 -12.70 -10.57
N ALA A 237 11.13 -11.50 -10.71
CA ALA A 237 9.93 -11.10 -9.98
C ALA A 237 8.68 -11.64 -10.67
N TYR A 238 7.61 -11.86 -9.91
CA TYR A 238 6.36 -12.36 -10.47
C TYR A 238 5.82 -11.42 -11.57
N SER A 239 5.48 -11.97 -12.74
CA SER A 239 4.95 -11.23 -13.90
C SER A 239 5.77 -9.98 -14.26
N ASN A 240 7.10 -10.08 -14.17
CA ASN A 240 8.03 -8.97 -14.46
C ASN A 240 7.76 -7.70 -13.62
N PHE A 241 7.13 -7.84 -12.44
CA PHE A 241 6.85 -6.74 -11.52
C PHE A 241 8.11 -6.30 -10.77
N ASN A 242 9.07 -5.74 -11.50
CA ASN A 242 10.36 -5.30 -11.00
C ASN A 242 10.79 -4.00 -11.69
N ARG A 243 11.35 -3.05 -10.94
CA ARG A 243 11.78 -1.76 -11.48
C ARG A 243 12.97 -1.85 -12.45
N HIS A 244 13.89 -2.78 -12.22
CA HIS A 244 15.10 -2.92 -13.03
C HIS A 244 14.74 -3.58 -14.37
N LEU A 245 13.91 -4.62 -14.32
CA LEU A 245 13.35 -5.23 -15.54
C LEU A 245 12.54 -4.22 -16.35
N ALA A 246 11.76 -3.34 -15.71
CA ALA A 246 11.02 -2.29 -16.41
C ALA A 246 11.89 -1.31 -17.21
N ALA A 247 13.11 -1.03 -16.76
CA ALA A 247 14.05 -0.17 -17.46
C ALA A 247 14.78 -0.90 -18.60
N HIS A 248 15.01 -2.20 -18.45
CA HIS A 248 15.72 -3.02 -19.44
C HIS A 248 14.78 -3.63 -20.51
N LEU A 249 13.52 -3.89 -20.17
CA LEU A 249 12.50 -4.46 -21.04
C LEU A 249 11.65 -3.39 -21.74
N LEU A 250 12.12 -2.14 -21.87
CA LEU A 250 11.40 -1.11 -22.63
C LEU A 250 11.11 -1.55 -24.09
N SER A 251 11.89 -2.50 -24.62
CA SER A 251 11.69 -3.12 -25.94
C SER A 251 10.70 -4.30 -25.94
N ASP A 252 10.46 -4.95 -24.79
CA ASP A 252 9.64 -6.16 -24.67
C ASP A 252 8.40 -5.89 -23.81
N SER A 253 7.22 -5.96 -24.44
CA SER A 253 5.95 -5.41 -23.93
C SER A 253 5.32 -6.08 -22.70
N GLU A 254 6.05 -6.87 -21.91
CA GLU A 254 5.46 -7.74 -20.89
C GLU A 254 5.44 -7.17 -19.46
N PHE A 255 6.09 -6.03 -19.19
CA PHE A 255 6.19 -5.51 -17.81
C PHE A 255 5.11 -4.49 -17.44
N ALA A 256 4.64 -3.69 -18.41
CA ALA A 256 3.73 -2.57 -18.14
C ALA A 256 2.26 -2.91 -18.45
N THR A 257 1.78 -4.00 -17.85
CA THR A 257 0.42 -4.50 -18.02
C THR A 257 -0.57 -3.77 -17.11
N ARG A 258 -1.88 -3.93 -17.39
CA ARG A 258 -2.96 -3.42 -16.54
C ARG A 258 -2.81 -3.95 -15.11
N GLU A 259 -2.50 -5.23 -14.99
CA GLU A 259 -2.29 -5.98 -13.76
C GLU A 259 -1.19 -5.35 -12.91
N ASN A 260 -0.04 -5.06 -13.53
CA ASN A 260 1.08 -4.44 -12.84
C ASN A 260 0.82 -2.98 -12.45
N CYS A 261 0.03 -2.24 -13.24
CA CYS A 261 -0.47 -0.93 -12.79
C CYS A 261 -1.38 -1.04 -11.55
N VAL A 262 -2.28 -2.03 -11.51
CA VAL A 262 -3.15 -2.28 -10.34
C VAL A 262 -2.29 -2.60 -9.11
N ARG A 263 -1.24 -3.42 -9.24
CA ARG A 263 -0.28 -3.69 -8.17
C ARG A 263 0.42 -2.43 -7.64
N LEU A 264 0.85 -1.52 -8.51
CA LEU A 264 1.47 -0.25 -8.08
C LEU A 264 0.47 0.67 -7.37
N PHE A 265 -0.76 0.80 -7.88
CA PHE A 265 -1.78 1.60 -7.21
C PHE A 265 -2.17 1.04 -5.86
N LEU A 266 -2.33 -0.27 -5.76
CA LEU A 266 -2.55 -0.97 -4.49
C LEU A 266 -1.40 -0.71 -3.51
N THR A 267 -0.15 -0.79 -3.97
CA THR A 267 1.02 -0.50 -3.14
C THR A 267 0.97 0.93 -2.61
N LEU A 268 0.70 1.92 -3.45
CA LEU A 268 0.56 3.32 -3.01
C LEU A 268 -0.58 3.54 -2.02
N ASP A 269 -1.72 2.86 -2.22
CA ASP A 269 -2.85 2.93 -1.29
C ASP A 269 -2.45 2.38 0.08
N LEU A 270 -1.77 1.23 0.13
CA LEU A 270 -1.27 0.62 1.37
C LEU A 270 -0.24 1.53 2.04
N MET A 271 0.69 2.12 1.28
CA MET A 271 1.64 3.10 1.81
C MET A 271 0.92 4.30 2.45
N SER A 272 -0.15 4.80 1.83
CA SER A 272 -0.96 5.89 2.39
C SER A 272 -1.69 5.48 3.67
N GLU A 273 -2.17 4.23 3.75
CA GLU A 273 -2.80 3.68 4.96
C GLU A 273 -1.80 3.58 6.11
N LEU A 274 -0.60 3.07 5.83
CA LEU A 274 0.48 2.99 6.83
C LEU A 274 0.87 4.39 7.31
N TYR A 275 0.90 5.39 6.43
CA TYR A 275 1.18 6.78 6.82
C TYR A 275 0.11 7.34 7.76
N LEU A 276 -1.17 7.08 7.46
CA LEU A 276 -2.27 7.43 8.35
C LEU A 276 -2.09 6.81 9.73
N TYR A 277 -1.72 5.52 9.78
CA TYR A 277 -1.49 4.81 11.03
C TYR A 277 -0.32 5.38 11.85
N GLU A 278 0.76 5.81 11.18
CA GLU A 278 1.94 6.38 11.85
C GLU A 278 1.72 7.79 12.42
N THR A 279 0.78 8.56 11.84
CA THR A 279 0.59 9.99 12.16
C THR A 279 -0.55 10.29 13.14
N TYR A 280 -1.43 9.32 13.41
CA TYR A 280 -2.62 9.48 14.26
C TYR A 280 -3.56 10.63 13.83
N CYS A 281 -3.46 11.10 12.59
CA CYS A 281 -4.40 12.08 12.08
C CYS A 281 -5.74 11.41 11.77
N SER A 282 -6.83 12.18 11.85
CA SER A 282 -8.11 11.71 11.32
C SER A 282 -7.99 11.53 9.80
N ASP A 283 -8.56 10.46 9.25
CA ASP A 283 -8.52 10.22 7.81
C ASP A 283 -9.21 11.37 7.07
N PRO A 284 -8.49 12.19 6.27
CA PRO A 284 -9.09 13.37 5.67
C PRO A 284 -10.20 13.03 4.67
N ARG A 285 -10.26 11.78 4.19
CA ARG A 285 -11.32 11.29 3.31
C ARG A 285 -12.71 11.38 3.96
N PHE A 286 -12.81 11.34 5.30
CA PHE A 286 -14.09 11.44 6.00
C PHE A 286 -14.68 12.85 6.03
N TYR A 287 -13.88 13.87 5.70
CA TYR A 287 -14.34 15.27 5.65
C TYR A 287 -14.63 15.74 4.23
N LEU A 288 -14.54 14.86 3.23
CA LEU A 288 -14.85 15.17 1.85
C LEU A 288 -16.34 14.96 1.57
N SER A 289 -16.98 15.98 1.01
CA SER A 289 -18.32 15.91 0.44
C SER A 289 -18.30 15.29 -0.95
N GLY A 290 -19.50 15.03 -1.50
CA GLY A 290 -19.64 14.61 -2.89
C GLY A 290 -19.17 15.68 -3.88
N GLU A 291 -19.31 16.95 -3.54
CA GLU A 291 -18.91 18.09 -4.38
C GLU A 291 -17.39 18.17 -4.51
N ASP A 292 -16.67 17.95 -3.41
CA ASP A 292 -15.19 18.02 -3.34
C ASP A 292 -14.47 17.06 -4.31
N ILE A 293 -15.13 15.93 -4.62
CA ILE A 293 -14.61 14.87 -5.48
C ILE A 293 -15.32 14.76 -6.83
N SER A 294 -16.36 15.58 -7.06
CA SER A 294 -17.27 15.43 -8.20
C SER A 294 -16.58 15.61 -9.55
N LEU A 295 -15.67 16.58 -9.65
CA LEU A 295 -14.92 16.89 -10.86
C LEU A 295 -14.06 15.71 -11.30
N GLU A 296 -13.18 15.22 -10.41
CA GLU A 296 -12.34 14.06 -10.66
C GLU A 296 -13.15 12.82 -10.99
N MET A 297 -14.21 12.54 -10.22
CA MET A 297 -15.07 11.39 -10.48
C MET A 297 -15.70 11.43 -11.87
N LYS A 298 -16.16 12.60 -12.32
CA LYS A 298 -16.75 12.78 -13.64
C LYS A 298 -15.71 12.53 -14.74
N GLU A 299 -14.52 13.09 -14.60
CA GLU A 299 -13.45 12.92 -15.60
C GLU A 299 -12.98 11.45 -15.68
N TYR A 300 -12.74 10.79 -14.55
CA TYR A 300 -12.36 9.37 -14.57
C TYR A 300 -13.42 8.48 -15.19
N ARG A 301 -14.71 8.72 -14.88
CA ARG A 301 -15.83 7.97 -15.50
C ARG A 301 -15.87 8.18 -17.00
N LYS A 302 -15.67 9.42 -17.47
CA LYS A 302 -15.63 9.74 -18.91
C LYS A 302 -14.52 8.95 -19.62
N LEU A 303 -13.32 8.94 -19.04
CA LEU A 303 -12.18 8.20 -19.60
C LEU A 303 -12.44 6.68 -19.61
N LEU A 304 -13.02 6.14 -18.54
CA LEU A 304 -13.34 4.71 -18.46
C LEU A 304 -14.38 4.28 -19.52
N VAL A 305 -15.42 5.10 -19.75
CA VAL A 305 -16.41 4.85 -20.80
C VAL A 305 -15.75 4.86 -22.18
N GLN A 306 -14.85 5.80 -22.43
CA GLN A 306 -14.10 5.88 -23.69
C GLN A 306 -13.25 4.62 -23.92
N LEU A 307 -12.53 4.15 -22.89
CA LEU A 307 -11.75 2.92 -22.96
C LEU A 307 -12.61 1.71 -23.33
N HIS A 308 -13.72 1.47 -22.61
CA HIS A 308 -14.61 0.35 -22.91
C HIS A 308 -15.26 0.47 -24.29
N SER A 309 -15.55 1.68 -24.76
CA SER A 309 -16.09 1.89 -26.11
C SER A 309 -15.06 1.53 -27.19
N LEU A 310 -13.79 1.86 -26.97
CA LEU A 310 -12.69 1.52 -27.86
C LEU A 310 -12.42 0.01 -27.87
N GLU A 311 -12.40 -0.63 -26.69
CA GLU A 311 -12.27 -2.09 -26.56
C GLU A 311 -13.39 -2.81 -27.32
N LYS A 312 -14.64 -2.37 -27.14
CA LYS A 312 -15.78 -2.93 -27.88
C LYS A 312 -15.63 -2.76 -29.40
N PHE A 313 -15.23 -1.57 -29.86
CA PHE A 313 -15.01 -1.31 -31.27
C PHE A 313 -13.94 -2.24 -31.86
N LEU A 314 -12.78 -2.35 -31.20
CA LEU A 314 -11.66 -3.20 -31.64
C LEU A 314 -11.99 -4.70 -31.60
N LEU A 315 -12.83 -5.13 -30.64
CA LEU A 315 -13.28 -6.52 -30.57
C LEU A 315 -14.31 -6.84 -31.67
N HIS A 316 -15.16 -5.89 -32.06
CA HIS A 316 -16.08 -6.06 -33.18
C HIS A 316 -15.36 -6.13 -34.55
N ASP A 317 -14.34 -5.31 -34.78
CA ASP A 317 -13.53 -5.35 -36.01
C ASP A 317 -12.75 -6.67 -36.16
N LYS A 318 -12.21 -7.24 -35.07
CA LYS A 318 -11.51 -8.53 -35.10
C LYS A 318 -12.43 -9.72 -35.40
N VAL A 319 -13.74 -9.61 -35.14
CA VAL A 319 -14.73 -10.62 -35.52
C VAL A 319 -15.14 -10.46 -36.98
N ALA A 320 -15.21 -9.23 -37.50
CA ALA A 320 -15.49 -8.98 -38.91
C ALA A 320 -14.39 -9.54 -39.84
N HIS A 321 -13.12 -9.42 -39.45
CA HIS A 321 -12.00 -9.95 -40.24
C HIS A 321 -11.73 -11.46 -40.11
N LYS A 322 -12.49 -12.19 -39.28
CA LYS A 322 -12.42 -13.67 -39.21
C LYS A 322 -13.41 -14.37 -40.14
N HIS A 323 -14.27 -13.62 -40.84
CA HIS A 323 -15.22 -14.17 -41.80
C HIS A 323 -14.80 -14.02 -43.27
N ASP A 324 -13.64 -13.43 -43.54
CA ASP A 324 -13.05 -13.29 -44.88
C ASP A 324 -11.74 -14.08 -45.01
N SER A 325 -11.74 -15.38 -44.65
CA SER A 325 -10.68 -16.34 -45.04
C SER A 325 -11.29 -17.62 -45.59
#